data_AF-A0A4S2ET27-F1
#
_entry.id   AF-A0A4S2ET27-F1
#
_cell.length_a   1.000
_cell.length_b   1.000
_cell.length_c   1.000
_cell.angle_alpha   90.00
_cell.angle_beta   90.00
_cell.angle_gamma   90.00
#
_symmetry.space_group_name_H-M   'P 1'
#
loop_
_entity.id
_entity.type
_entity.pdbx_description
1 polymer ?
#
loop_
_entity_poly.entity_id
_entity_poly.type
_entity_poly.pdbx_seq_one_letter_code
_entity_poly.pdbx_strand_id
1 'polypeptide(L)'
;MGPSAARSSAAPRWPPLSALAACKSEGASDGGSGSDGQSDGTLSLSVVGLSCIDPYNVQDDTDISVCRQVFDPLMTYDFKKDEVVPCAAESVSANGDGTVFTFRIRQGATFHNGDKVDAAAFQRG
;
A
#
# COMPACT_ATOMS: atom_id res chain seq x y z
N MET A 1 30.03 -27.93 -49.15
CA MET A 1 30.01 -29.30 -49.71
C MET A 1 29.18 -30.15 -48.77
N GLY A 2 27.93 -30.47 -49.10
CA GLY A 2 27.17 -31.52 -48.38
C GLY A 2 27.68 -32.91 -48.78
N PRO A 3 26.94 -34.01 -48.53
CA PRO A 3 25.70 -34.16 -47.77
C PRO A 3 25.72 -35.45 -46.89
N SER A 4 24.53 -36.01 -46.57
CA SER A 4 24.26 -37.39 -46.13
C SER A 4 24.06 -37.55 -44.60
N ALA A 5 22.99 -38.14 -44.06
CA ALA A 5 21.96 -38.99 -44.64
C ALA A 5 20.66 -38.91 -43.81
N ALA A 6 19.54 -39.10 -44.50
CA ALA A 6 18.21 -39.30 -43.93
C ALA A 6 18.10 -40.60 -43.11
N ARG A 7 17.32 -40.58 -42.03
CA ARG A 7 16.62 -41.77 -41.53
C ARG A 7 15.19 -41.41 -41.16
N SER A 8 14.29 -41.96 -41.97
CA SER A 8 12.85 -42.00 -41.77
C SER A 8 12.51 -42.91 -40.59
N SER A 9 11.61 -42.48 -39.70
CA SER A 9 10.91 -43.37 -38.78
C SER A 9 9.50 -42.84 -38.55
N ALA A 10 8.56 -43.77 -38.61
CA ALA A 10 7.13 -43.58 -38.77
C ALA A 10 6.43 -42.98 -37.54
N ALA A 11 5.32 -42.28 -37.81
CA ALA A 11 4.39 -41.71 -36.85
C ALA A 11 3.48 -42.77 -36.19
N PRO A 12 2.97 -42.54 -34.96
CA PRO A 12 1.68 -43.06 -34.56
C PRO A 12 0.58 -42.06 -34.95
N ARG A 13 -0.33 -42.58 -35.76
CA ARG A 13 -1.56 -41.95 -36.23
C ARG A 13 -2.67 -42.27 -35.21
N TRP A 14 -3.12 -41.28 -34.46
CA TRP A 14 -4.42 -41.36 -33.77
C TRP A 14 -5.33 -40.22 -34.23
N PRO A 15 -6.61 -40.51 -34.53
CA PRO A 15 -7.54 -39.52 -35.06
C PRO A 15 -8.07 -38.63 -33.93
N PRO A 16 -8.13 -37.30 -34.12
CA PRO A 16 -9.06 -36.46 -33.39
C PRO A 16 -10.31 -36.31 -34.24
N LEU A 17 -11.47 -36.82 -33.81
CA LEU A 17 -12.77 -36.40 -34.35
C LEU A 17 -13.88 -36.92 -33.44
N SER A 18 -14.38 -36.03 -32.58
CA SER A 18 -15.80 -35.92 -32.29
C SER A 18 -16.07 -34.48 -31.85
N ALA A 19 -16.86 -33.81 -32.66
CA ALA A 19 -17.27 -32.43 -32.49
C ALA A 19 -18.28 -32.29 -31.34
N LEU A 20 -18.12 -31.25 -30.51
CA LEU A 20 -19.23 -30.62 -29.82
C LEU A 20 -19.20 -29.12 -30.15
N ALA A 21 -20.39 -28.61 -30.42
CA ALA A 21 -20.67 -27.36 -31.07
C ALA A 21 -20.27 -26.11 -30.27
N ALA A 22 -19.82 -25.11 -31.02
CA ALA A 22 -20.03 -23.68 -30.86
C ALA A 22 -20.50 -23.15 -29.48
N CYS A 23 -19.58 -22.52 -28.76
CA CYS A 23 -19.84 -21.24 -28.12
C CYS A 23 -18.73 -20.27 -28.51
N LYS A 24 -19.11 -19.29 -29.33
CA LYS A 24 -18.32 -18.11 -29.63
C LYS A 24 -18.31 -17.23 -28.38
N SER A 25 -17.16 -17.13 -27.72
CA SER A 25 -16.82 -16.01 -26.85
C SER A 25 -15.38 -15.63 -27.16
N GLU A 26 -15.24 -14.55 -27.93
CA GLU A 26 -13.97 -13.95 -28.29
C GLU A 26 -13.27 -13.41 -27.04
N GLY A 27 -11.96 -13.63 -26.96
CA GLY A 27 -11.01 -12.67 -26.42
C GLY A 27 -11.11 -12.35 -24.93
N ALA A 28 -10.26 -13.03 -24.16
CA ALA A 28 -9.70 -12.45 -22.95
C ALA A 28 -9.11 -11.06 -23.26
N SER A 29 -9.73 -10.03 -22.67
CA SER A 29 -9.10 -8.74 -22.41
C SER A 29 -9.31 -8.49 -20.93
N ASP A 30 -8.32 -8.90 -20.14
CA ASP A 30 -8.13 -8.46 -18.77
C ASP A 30 -7.71 -6.98 -18.83
N GLY A 31 -8.71 -6.13 -19.05
CA GLY A 31 -8.63 -4.69 -19.00
C GLY A 31 -9.35 -4.22 -17.76
N GLY A 32 -8.82 -4.56 -16.59
CA GLY A 32 -9.16 -3.92 -15.33
C GLY A 32 -8.72 -2.47 -15.37
N SER A 33 -9.48 -1.62 -16.06
CA SER A 33 -9.39 -0.17 -15.96
C SER A 33 -9.55 0.19 -14.49
N GLY A 34 -8.58 0.93 -13.97
CA GLY A 34 -8.54 1.39 -12.59
C GLY A 34 -9.88 1.99 -12.18
N SER A 35 -10.33 1.63 -10.99
CA SER A 35 -11.48 2.26 -10.37
C SER A 35 -11.17 3.74 -10.21
N ASP A 36 -11.92 4.59 -10.91
CA ASP A 36 -12.18 5.96 -10.46
C ASP A 36 -12.89 5.82 -9.11
N GLY A 37 -12.10 5.83 -8.03
CA GLY A 37 -12.63 5.82 -6.68
C GLY A 37 -13.47 7.07 -6.47
N GLN A 38 -14.76 6.92 -6.17
CA GLN A 38 -15.58 8.05 -5.74
C GLN A 38 -14.96 8.65 -4.48
N SER A 39 -14.42 9.87 -4.61
CA SER A 39 -13.72 10.57 -3.54
C SER A 39 -14.64 11.21 -2.49
N ASP A 40 -15.95 11.28 -2.77
CA ASP A 40 -16.94 11.99 -1.94
C ASP A 40 -17.89 11.04 -1.20
N GLY A 41 -17.34 10.00 -0.57
CA GLY A 41 -18.10 9.05 0.26
C GLY A 41 -18.16 9.47 1.73
N THR A 42 -19.30 9.28 2.38
CA THR A 42 -19.40 9.31 3.84
C THR A 42 -19.33 7.89 4.39
N LEU A 43 -18.37 7.62 5.27
CA LEU A 43 -18.29 6.40 6.05
C LEU A 43 -18.82 6.66 7.46
N SER A 44 -19.82 5.90 7.90
CA SER A 44 -20.35 5.97 9.26
C SER A 44 -19.89 4.76 10.07
N LEU A 45 -19.24 5.01 11.21
CA LEU A 45 -18.73 3.99 12.14
C LEU A 45 -19.21 4.31 13.56
N SER A 46 -19.65 3.29 14.28
CA SER A 46 -19.99 3.42 15.70
C SER A 46 -18.73 3.21 16.55
N VAL A 47 -18.38 4.22 17.33
CA VAL A 47 -17.27 4.19 18.29
C VAL A 47 -17.86 4.21 19.70
N VAL A 48 -17.47 3.27 20.56
CA VAL A 48 -18.00 3.13 21.93
C VAL A 48 -16.84 3.24 22.92
N GLY A 49 -17.01 4.03 23.96
CA GLY A 49 -16.02 4.15 25.04
C GLY A 49 -14.88 5.14 24.76
N LEU A 50 -15.03 6.06 23.81
CA LEU A 50 -14.05 7.11 23.55
C LEU A 50 -13.84 7.97 24.81
N SER A 51 -12.61 8.06 25.27
CA SER A 51 -12.24 8.73 26.53
C SER A 51 -11.35 9.95 26.30
N CYS A 52 -10.48 9.89 25.29
CA CYS A 52 -9.51 10.92 24.98
C CYS A 52 -9.20 10.98 23.48
N ILE A 53 -8.91 12.19 22.97
CA ILE A 53 -8.43 12.41 21.59
C ILE A 53 -7.10 13.17 21.55
N ASP A 54 -6.52 13.43 22.71
CA ASP A 54 -5.18 14.00 22.80
C ASP A 54 -4.17 12.85 22.65
N PRO A 55 -3.36 12.83 21.57
CA PRO A 55 -2.45 11.72 21.28
C PRO A 55 -1.41 11.47 22.37
N TYR A 56 -1.15 12.44 23.26
CA TYR A 56 -0.28 12.24 24.43
C TYR A 56 -0.95 11.39 25.53
N ASN A 57 -2.28 11.48 25.65
CA ASN A 57 -3.04 10.94 26.77
C ASN A 57 -3.89 9.70 26.43
N VAL A 58 -3.99 9.31 25.15
CA VAL A 58 -4.71 8.10 24.75
C VAL A 58 -4.08 6.84 25.36
N GLN A 59 -4.90 5.89 25.82
CA GLN A 59 -4.41 4.66 26.49
C GLN A 59 -5.06 3.37 25.97
N ASP A 60 -6.04 3.46 25.08
CA ASP A 60 -6.71 2.31 24.51
C ASP A 60 -6.83 2.40 22.97
N ASP A 61 -7.14 1.26 22.36
CA ASP A 61 -7.21 1.12 20.91
C ASP A 61 -8.30 1.99 20.28
N THR A 62 -9.37 2.28 21.02
CA THR A 62 -10.50 3.07 20.52
C THR A 62 -10.08 4.52 20.37
N ASP A 63 -9.47 5.09 21.40
CA ASP A 63 -8.92 6.43 21.41
C ASP A 63 -7.81 6.59 20.35
N ILE A 64 -6.91 5.60 20.24
CA ILE A 64 -5.84 5.57 19.23
C ILE A 64 -6.44 5.55 17.81
N SER A 65 -7.51 4.78 17.58
CA SER A 65 -8.13 4.67 16.25
C SER A 65 -8.69 6.00 15.74
N VAL A 66 -9.23 6.83 16.65
CA VAL A 66 -9.73 8.16 16.31
C VAL A 66 -8.56 9.14 16.15
N CYS A 67 -7.57 9.12 17.05
CA CYS A 67 -6.40 9.99 16.95
C CYS A 67 -5.64 9.80 15.63
N ARG A 68 -5.53 8.56 15.14
CA ARG A 68 -4.89 8.24 13.86
C ARG A 68 -5.57 8.85 12.64
N GLN A 69 -6.80 9.36 12.76
CA GLN A 69 -7.48 10.08 11.67
C GLN A 69 -7.12 11.57 11.62
N VAL A 70 -6.53 12.10 12.70
CA VAL A 70 -6.32 13.55 12.88
C VAL A 70 -4.83 13.89 13.06
N PHE A 71 -4.03 12.96 13.59
CA PHE A 71 -2.62 13.18 13.91
C PHE A 71 -1.72 12.23 13.14
N ASP A 72 -0.65 12.79 12.58
CA ASP A 72 0.39 12.06 11.87
C ASP A 72 1.67 11.96 12.71
N PRO A 73 2.18 10.75 13.01
CA PRO A 73 3.49 10.56 13.62
C PRO A 73 4.64 10.82 12.62
N LEU A 74 5.88 10.89 13.11
CA LEU A 74 7.07 10.98 12.24
C LEU A 74 7.17 9.77 11.29
N MET A 75 6.92 8.57 11.83
CA MET A 75 6.93 7.29 11.13
C MET A 75 5.65 6.54 11.46
N THR A 76 5.18 5.69 10.55
CA THR A 76 4.01 4.83 10.75
C THR A 76 4.32 3.39 10.38
N TYR A 77 3.38 2.48 10.59
CA TYR A 77 3.54 1.07 10.27
C TYR A 77 2.68 0.68 9.07
N ASP A 78 3.31 0.10 8.05
CA ASP A 78 2.62 -0.46 6.89
C ASP A 78 2.37 -1.95 7.12
N PHE A 79 1.14 -2.29 7.51
CA PHE A 79 0.73 -3.67 7.78
C PHE A 79 0.77 -4.59 6.55
N LYS A 80 0.83 -4.06 5.32
CA LYS A 80 0.97 -4.88 4.11
C LYS A 80 2.43 -5.24 3.87
N LYS A 81 3.34 -4.34 4.20
CA LYS A 81 4.80 -4.54 4.06
C LYS A 81 5.44 -5.15 5.29
N ASP A 82 4.75 -5.12 6.43
CA ASP A 82 5.28 -5.55 7.74
C ASP A 82 6.46 -4.66 8.20
N GLU A 83 6.43 -3.37 7.85
CA GLU A 83 7.56 -2.44 8.00
C GLU A 83 7.16 -1.11 8.63
N VAL A 84 8.11 -0.48 9.34
CA VAL A 84 8.01 0.93 9.76
C VAL A 84 8.42 1.82 8.58
N VAL A 85 7.52 2.70 8.15
CA VAL A 85 7.66 3.55 6.96
C VAL A 85 7.52 5.04 7.29
N PRO A 86 8.08 5.95 6.47
CA PRO A 86 7.95 7.39 6.68
C PRO A 86 6.50 7.89 6.64
N CYS A 87 6.18 8.88 7.48
CA CYS A 87 4.88 9.56 7.51
C CYS A 87 5.09 11.09 7.43
N ALA A 88 5.08 11.80 8.57
CA ALA A 88 5.40 13.23 8.61
C ALA A 88 6.90 13.50 8.38
N ALA A 89 7.76 12.52 8.67
CA ALA A 89 9.14 12.52 8.19
C ALA A 89 9.21 11.96 6.76
N GLU A 90 10.17 12.44 5.97
CA GLU A 90 10.52 11.86 4.67
C GLU A 90 11.62 10.79 4.77
N SER A 91 12.45 10.87 5.82
CA SER A 91 13.51 9.89 6.09
C SER A 91 13.94 9.93 7.55
N VAL A 92 14.52 8.81 8.00
CA VAL A 92 15.18 8.65 9.30
C VAL A 92 16.56 8.02 9.09
N SER A 93 17.55 8.48 9.84
CA SER A 93 18.86 7.85 9.93
C SER A 93 19.30 7.73 11.38
N ALA A 94 19.86 6.58 11.75
CA ALA A 94 20.50 6.37 13.05
C ALA A 94 22.02 6.50 12.93
N ASN A 95 22.69 6.94 14.00
CA ASN A 95 24.14 6.79 14.12
C ASN A 95 24.51 5.31 14.38
N GLY A 96 25.81 4.98 14.31
CA GLY A 96 26.27 3.60 14.34
C GLY A 96 25.99 2.83 15.64
N ASP A 97 25.76 3.52 16.75
CA ASP A 97 25.42 2.94 18.06
C ASP A 97 23.91 2.96 18.36
N GLY A 98 23.09 3.55 17.49
CA GLY A 98 21.64 3.61 17.66
C GLY A 98 21.16 4.55 18.79
N THR A 99 21.98 5.50 19.22
CA THR A 99 21.61 6.46 20.28
C THR A 99 21.11 7.80 19.76
N VAL A 100 21.38 8.13 18.49
CA VAL A 100 20.94 9.36 17.84
C VAL A 100 20.19 9.05 16.56
N PHE A 101 18.93 9.49 16.51
CA PHE A 101 18.08 9.40 15.34
C PHE A 101 17.84 10.80 14.76
N THR A 102 18.14 10.98 13.48
CA THR A 102 17.88 12.22 12.74
C THR A 102 16.72 12.00 11.78
N PHE A 103 15.65 12.77 11.96
CA PHE A 103 14.48 12.77 11.08
C PHE A 103 14.50 14.00 10.19
N ARG A 104 14.22 13.81 8.90
CA ARG A 104 13.95 14.92 7.98
C ARG A 104 12.45 15.11 7.85
N ILE A 105 11.95 16.29 8.19
CA ILE A 105 10.52 16.60 8.12
C ILE A 105 10.12 16.88 6.67
N ARG A 106 8.98 16.33 6.25
CA ARG A 106 8.42 16.53 4.91
C ARG A 106 8.19 18.01 4.65
N GLN A 107 8.64 18.48 3.49
CA GLN A 107 8.46 19.88 3.09
C GLN A 107 7.03 20.13 2.57
N GLY A 108 6.51 21.31 2.86
CA GLY A 108 5.20 21.78 2.37
C GLY A 108 3.98 21.22 3.11
N ALA A 109 4.18 20.41 4.16
CA ALA A 109 3.08 19.97 5.01
C ALA A 109 2.54 21.14 5.86
N THR A 110 1.22 21.15 6.05
CA THR A 110 0.50 22.14 6.85
C THR A 110 -0.44 21.45 7.82
N PHE A 111 -0.60 22.03 9.00
CA PHE A 111 -1.68 21.65 9.92
C PHE A 111 -3.04 22.08 9.35
N HIS A 112 -4.13 21.58 9.93
CA HIS A 112 -5.49 21.92 9.52
C HIS A 112 -5.82 23.41 9.63
N ASN A 113 -5.08 24.17 10.45
CA ASN A 113 -5.23 25.62 10.57
C ASN A 113 -4.39 26.42 9.55
N GLY A 114 -3.60 25.75 8.69
CA GLY A 114 -2.75 26.36 7.69
C GLY A 114 -1.31 26.65 8.13
N ASP A 115 -0.97 26.47 9.42
CA ASP A 115 0.40 26.63 9.89
C ASP A 115 1.31 25.56 9.29
N LYS A 116 2.58 25.92 9.05
CA LYS A 116 3.56 24.97 8.51
C LYS A 116 3.94 23.93 9.55
N VAL A 117 4.10 22.69 9.09
CA VAL A 117 4.71 21.63 9.88
C VAL A 117 6.23 21.75 9.73
N ASP A 118 6.92 22.04 10.83
CA ASP A 118 8.37 22.14 10.90
C ASP A 118 8.94 21.32 12.08
N ALA A 119 10.27 21.27 12.21
CA ALA A 119 10.92 20.52 13.29
C ALA A 119 10.53 21.02 14.68
N ALA A 120 10.21 22.32 14.83
CA ALA A 120 9.82 22.88 16.11
C ALA A 120 8.44 22.36 16.56
N ALA A 121 7.56 22.00 15.63
CA ALA A 121 6.27 21.38 15.96
C ALA A 121 6.41 20.04 16.71
N PHE A 122 7.51 19.31 16.50
CA PHE A 122 7.80 18.04 17.18
C PHE A 122 8.59 18.21 18.48
N GLN A 123 9.00 19.44 18.82
CA GLN A 123 9.69 19.76 20.08
C GLN A 123 8.75 20.33 21.14
N ARG A 124 7.61 20.89 20.73
CA ARG A 124 6.66 21.58 21.60
C ARG A 124 5.67 20.64 22.32
N GLY A 125 5.95 19.32 22.29
CA GLY A 125 5.16 18.30 22.99
C GLY A 125 5.17 18.51 24.49
#